data_AF-X0UTH1-F1
#
_entry.id   AF-X0UTH1-F1
#
_cell.length_a   1.000
_cell.length_b   1.000
_cell.length_c   1.000
_cell.angle_alpha   90.00
_cell.angle_beta   90.00
_cell.angle_gamma   90.00
#
_symmetry.space_group_name_H-M   'P 1'
#
loop_
_entity.id
_entity.type
_entity.pdbx_description
1 polymer ?
#
loop_
_entity_poly.entity_id
_entity_poly.type
_entity_poly.pdbx_seq_one_letter_code
_entity_poly.pdbx_strand_id
1 'polypeptide(L)' 'NEYFFLGDNSRKSNDSRYIGPVKESYIKGKAVIRFWPPMRIGLVR' A
#
# COMPACT_ATOMS: atom_id res chain seq x y z
N ASN A 1 7.28 -5.25 15.92
CA ASN A 1 6.84 -4.13 15.04
C ASN A 1 5.74 -4.62 14.12
N GLU A 2 4.61 -3.94 14.16
CA GLU A 2 3.45 -4.22 13.32
C GLU A 2 2.94 -2.90 12.72
N TYR A 3 2.32 -3.00 11.55
CA TYR A 3 1.88 -1.86 10.76
C TYR A 3 0.39 -1.96 10.47
N PHE A 4 -0.31 -0.84 10.52
CA PHE A 4 -1.72 -0.74 10.16
C PHE A 4 -1.83 -0.17 8.75
N PHE A 5 -2.32 -0.97 7.80
CA PHE A 5 -2.45 -0.57 6.40
C PHE A 5 -3.88 -0.17 6.06
N LEU A 6 -4.00 0.88 5.24
CA LEU A 6 -5.27 1.37 4.71
C LEU A 6 -5.17 1.48 3.19
N GLY A 7 -6.21 1.02 2.51
CA GLY A 7 -6.32 1.18 1.06
C GLY A 7 -6.93 2.53 0.69
N ASP A 8 -6.42 3.13 -0.40
CA ASP A 8 -6.88 4.40 -0.95
C ASP A 8 -8.37 4.36 -1.33
N ASN A 9 -8.87 3.22 -1.83
CA ASN A 9 -10.30 3.00 -2.05
C ASN A 9 -10.98 2.51 -0.76
N SER A 10 -11.03 3.38 0.26
CA SER A 10 -11.34 2.98 1.64
C SER A 10 -12.73 2.35 1.81
N ARG A 11 -13.70 2.65 0.93
CA ARG A 11 -15.04 2.05 0.97
C ARG A 11 -15.09 0.61 0.45
N LYS A 12 -14.10 0.18 -0.34
CA LYS A 12 -14.05 -1.13 -1.01
C LYS A 12 -12.72 -1.85 -0.80
N SER A 13 -12.01 -1.52 0.28
CA SER A 13 -10.71 -2.10 0.61
C SER A 13 -10.84 -3.06 1.79
N ASN A 14 -10.41 -4.31 1.59
CA ASN A 14 -10.27 -5.30 2.65
C ASN A 14 -8.86 -5.17 3.24
N ASP A 15 -8.67 -4.21 4.13
CA ASP A 15 -7.37 -3.87 4.73
C ASP A 15 -7.38 -4.11 6.25
N SER A 16 -6.41 -3.55 6.97
CA SER A 16 -6.19 -3.82 8.40
C SER A 16 -7.39 -3.53 9.30
N ARG A 17 -8.38 -2.76 8.84
CA ARG A 17 -9.68 -2.57 9.54
C ARG A 17 -10.45 -3.88 9.73
N TYR A 18 -10.24 -4.87 8.86
CA TYR A 18 -10.91 -6.17 8.91
C TYR A 18 -9.99 -7.30 9.37
N ILE A 19 -8.72 -7.29 8.93
CA ILE A 19 -7.76 -8.39 9.19
C ILE A 19 -6.78 -8.12 10.34
N GLY A 20 -6.75 -6.90 10.87
CA GLY A 20 -5.80 -6.47 11.91
C GLY A 20 -4.46 -5.97 11.37
N PRO A 21 -3.53 -5.59 12.26
CA PRO A 21 -2.20 -5.11 11.89
C PRO A 21 -1.32 -6.22 11.31
N VAL A 22 -0.36 -5.84 10.46
CA VAL A 22 0.53 -6.75 9.72
C VAL A 22 1.95 -6.66 10.27
N LYS A 23 2.58 -7.81 10.51
CA LYS A 23 3.97 -7.88 10.99
C LYS A 23 4.96 -7.34 9.97
N GLU A 24 6.00 -6.66 10.45
CA GLU A 24 7.09 -6.11 9.62
C GLU A 24 7.72 -7.17 8.71
N SER A 25 7.84 -8.42 9.17
CA SER A 25 8.42 -9.53 8.41
C SER A 25 7.66 -9.88 7.12
N TYR A 26 6.40 -9.45 6.98
CA TYR A 26 5.63 -9.64 5.74
C TYR A 26 5.81 -8.50 4.72
N ILE A 27 6.48 -7.41 5.09
CA ILE A 27 6.68 -6.26 4.23
C ILE A 27 7.88 -6.51 3.31
N LYS A 28 7.64 -6.58 2.00
CA LYS A 28 8.67 -6.78 0.98
C LYS A 28 9.42 -5.49 0.62
N GLY A 29 8.74 -4.34 0.68
CA GLY A 29 9.31 -3.05 0.30
C GLY A 29 8.26 -1.96 0.10
N LYS A 30 8.70 -0.77 -0.29
CA LYS A 30 7.86 0.41 -0.55
C LYS A 30 7.73 0.65 -2.06
N ALA A 31 6.52 0.93 -2.53
CA ALA A 31 6.30 1.39 -3.90
C ALA A 31 6.81 2.83 -4.05
N VAL A 32 7.83 3.03 -4.89
CA VAL A 32 8.50 4.34 -5.08
C VAL A 32 8.35 4.90 -6.49
N ILE A 33 8.08 4.09 -7.50
CA ILE A 33 7.95 4.51 -8.90
C ILE A 33 6.62 4.02 -9.48
N ARG A 34 5.91 4.93 -10.15
CA ARG A 34 4.80 4.60 -11.06
C ARG A 34 5.38 4.47 -12.46
N PHE A 35 5.28 3.29 -13.06
CA PHE A 35 5.80 3.04 -14.41
C PHE A 35 4.74 3.19 -15.52
N TRP A 36 3.45 3.22 -15.19
CA TRP A 36 2.36 3.30 -16.17
C TRP A 36 1.16 4.10 -15.62
N PRO A 37 0.37 4.79 -16.47
CA PRO A 37 0.54 5.03 -17.92
C PRO A 37 1.75 5.91 -18.26
N PRO A 38 2.25 5.92 -19.52
CA PRO A 38 3.50 6.59 -19.89
C PRO A 38 3.52 8.08 -19.51
N MET A 39 2.40 8.77 -19.72
CA MET A 39 2.22 10.18 -19.36
C MET A 39 2.25 10.46 -17.84
N ARG A 40 2.24 9.42 -17.00
CA ARG A 40 2.26 9.52 -15.54
C ARG A 40 3.47 8.83 -14.92
N ILE A 41 4.49 8.48 -15.71
CA ILE A 41 5.73 7.92 -15.17
C ILE A 41 6.36 8.93 -14.20
N GLY A 42 6.72 8.46 -13.00
CA GLY A 42 7.30 9.31 -11.97
C GLY A 42 7.34 8.65 -10.60
N LEU A 43 7.78 9.39 -9.58
CA LEU A 43 7.80 8.90 -8.21
C LEU A 43 6.39 8.83 -7.61
N VAL A 44 6.14 7.81 -6.81
CA VAL A 44 4.92 7.72 -5.98
C VAL A 44 5.05 8.76 -4.87
N ARG A 45 4.02 9.60 -4.74
CA ARG A 45 3.97 10.71 -3.79
C ARG A 45 3.28 10.29 -2.49
#